data_AF-A0A3N9NVK6-F1
#
_entry.id   AF-A0A3N9NVK6-F1
#
_cell.length_a   1.000
_cell.length_b   1.000
_cell.length_c   1.000
_cell.angle_alpha   90.00
_cell.angle_beta   90.00
_cell.angle_gamma   90.00
#
_symmetry.space_group_name_H-M   'P 1'
#
loop_
_entity.id
_entity.type
_entity.pdbx_description
1 polymer ?
#
loop_
_entity_poly.entity_id
_entity_poly.type
_entity_poly.pdbx_seq_one_letter_code
_entity_poly.pdbx_strand_id
1 'polypeptide(L)'
;MPTFTYRSTIPVSADELYQWHMREGAIERLTPPWSSMQVTEGRGHISDESRRVLRVPAGPLRIKWVARHHSFIEGRQFCDEQIAGPFKKWLHTHRFIPTADGQSILEDSIDYELPFSAVGRLLGESSIRRINERVFPWRHQRTQHDLKLHARFADKPRLRVAITGASGLIGSNLMHFLTTGGHEVFSLVRRQPNPALREVYWNPS
;
A
#
# COMPACT_ATOMS: atom_id res chain seq x y z
N MET A 1 -22.77 -3.03 -10.57
CA MET A 1 -21.58 -3.09 -9.69
C MET A 1 -21.08 -1.67 -9.57
N PRO A 2 -21.15 -1.04 -8.38
CA PRO A 2 -20.63 0.32 -8.21
C PRO A 2 -19.12 0.33 -8.44
N THR A 3 -18.66 1.36 -9.15
CA THR A 3 -17.24 1.65 -9.37
C THR A 3 -16.91 2.98 -8.70
N PHE A 4 -15.80 3.02 -7.98
CA PHE A 4 -15.16 4.25 -7.51
C PHE A 4 -13.87 4.46 -8.29
N THR A 5 -13.64 5.67 -8.78
CA THR A 5 -12.40 6.01 -9.50
C THR A 5 -11.82 7.29 -8.93
N TYR A 6 -10.52 7.30 -8.69
CA TYR A 6 -9.78 8.48 -8.29
C TYR A 6 -8.50 8.62 -9.10
N ARG A 7 -8.20 9.84 -9.54
CA ARG A 7 -7.05 10.13 -10.40
C ARG A 7 -6.23 11.28 -9.84
N SER A 8 -4.91 11.21 -9.98
CA SER A 8 -4.03 12.34 -9.69
C SER A 8 -2.80 12.32 -10.58
N THR A 9 -2.32 13.50 -10.95
CA THR A 9 -1.03 13.65 -11.62
C THR A 9 0.11 13.48 -10.62
N ILE A 10 1.09 12.65 -10.97
CA ILE A 10 2.28 12.39 -10.17
C ILE A 10 3.50 12.87 -10.98
N PRO A 11 4.44 13.62 -10.35
CA PRO A 11 5.54 14.27 -11.06
C PRO A 11 6.73 13.32 -11.32
N VAL A 12 6.46 12.09 -11.73
CA VAL A 12 7.46 11.09 -12.14
C VAL A 12 6.92 10.27 -13.30
N SER A 13 7.80 9.52 -13.99
CA SER A 13 7.38 8.63 -15.07
C SER A 13 6.44 7.53 -14.56
N ALA A 14 5.60 6.99 -15.44
CA ALA A 14 4.70 5.89 -15.10
C ALA A 14 5.44 4.65 -14.59
N ASP A 15 6.64 4.38 -15.15
CA ASP A 15 7.49 3.28 -14.71
C ASP A 15 8.02 3.49 -13.30
N GLU A 16 8.58 4.66 -12.99
CA GLU A 16 9.05 4.96 -11.63
C GLU A 16 7.92 4.87 -10.59
N LEU A 17 6.75 5.38 -10.94
CA LEU A 17 5.56 5.29 -10.10
C LEU A 17 5.13 3.84 -9.87
N TYR A 18 5.11 3.03 -10.94
CA TYR A 18 4.82 1.60 -10.85
C TYR A 18 5.83 0.88 -9.95
N GLN A 19 7.14 1.06 -10.20
CA GLN A 19 8.20 0.43 -9.41
C GLN A 19 8.12 0.82 -7.92
N TRP A 20 7.74 2.06 -7.59
CA TRP A 20 7.52 2.46 -6.21
C TRP A 20 6.41 1.66 -5.53
N HIS A 21 5.30 1.38 -6.24
CA HIS A 21 4.21 0.54 -5.72
C HIS A 21 4.62 -0.93 -5.55
N MET A 22 5.58 -1.40 -6.34
CA MET A 22 6.08 -2.76 -6.25
C MET A 22 7.02 -2.99 -5.04
N ARG A 23 7.51 -1.93 -4.40
CA ARG A 23 8.50 -2.03 -3.31
C ARG A 23 7.88 -2.47 -1.99
N GLU A 24 8.68 -3.18 -1.20
CA GLU A 24 8.37 -3.45 0.20
C GLU A 24 8.11 -2.14 0.96
N GLY A 25 7.10 -2.12 1.82
CA GLY A 25 6.71 -0.94 2.58
C GLY A 25 5.70 -0.04 1.86
N ALA A 26 5.46 -0.21 0.55
CA ALA A 26 4.54 0.64 -0.19
C ALA A 26 3.12 0.57 0.37
N ILE A 27 2.60 -0.63 0.64
CA ILE A 27 1.26 -0.78 1.21
C ILE A 27 1.17 -0.18 2.61
N GLU A 28 2.21 -0.29 3.43
CA GLU A 28 2.27 0.33 4.76
C GLU A 28 2.29 1.86 4.67
N ARG A 29 3.02 2.44 3.70
CA ARG A 29 2.95 3.88 3.39
C ARG A 29 1.56 4.29 2.94
N LEU A 30 0.91 3.48 2.11
CA LEU A 30 -0.43 3.69 1.56
C LEU A 30 -1.56 3.32 2.53
N THR A 31 -1.25 2.91 3.75
CA THR A 31 -2.25 2.61 4.77
C THR A 31 -2.47 3.85 5.64
N PRO A 32 -3.64 4.51 5.56
CA PRO A 32 -3.90 5.69 6.39
C PRO A 32 -3.86 5.32 7.87
N PRO A 33 -3.28 6.17 8.74
CA PRO A 33 -3.11 5.84 10.16
C PRO A 33 -4.45 5.64 10.90
N TRP A 34 -5.51 6.30 10.44
CA TRP A 34 -6.87 6.15 11.00
C TRP A 34 -7.58 4.87 10.55
N SER A 35 -7.11 4.20 9.50
CA SER A 35 -7.77 2.99 8.96
C SER A 35 -7.64 1.78 9.89
N SER A 36 -6.65 1.80 10.80
CA SER A 36 -6.31 0.66 11.67
C SER A 36 -6.06 -0.67 10.92
N MET A 37 -5.82 -0.61 9.61
CA MET A 37 -5.47 -1.76 8.79
C MET A 37 -4.04 -2.21 9.09
N GLN A 38 -3.83 -3.52 9.16
CA GLN A 38 -2.52 -4.10 9.45
C GLN A 38 -2.16 -5.19 8.45
N VAL A 39 -0.95 -5.14 7.90
CA VAL A 39 -0.40 -6.22 7.05
C VAL A 39 0.17 -7.32 7.96
N THR A 40 -0.46 -8.49 7.90
CA THR A 40 -0.15 -9.63 8.78
C THR A 40 0.68 -10.71 8.08
N GLU A 41 0.48 -10.94 6.78
CA GLU A 41 1.24 -11.94 6.01
C GLU A 41 1.53 -11.43 4.60
N GLY A 42 2.57 -12.00 3.97
CA GLY A 42 3.00 -11.66 2.61
C GLY A 42 3.65 -10.28 2.54
N ARG A 43 4.61 -9.96 3.40
CA ARG A 43 5.41 -8.72 3.29
C ARG A 43 6.44 -8.85 2.17
N GLY A 44 6.85 -7.74 1.59
CA GLY A 44 7.85 -7.71 0.51
C GLY A 44 7.28 -7.24 -0.84
N HIS A 45 8.04 -7.52 -1.89
CA HIS A 45 7.68 -7.26 -3.29
C HIS A 45 6.40 -8.00 -3.69
N ILE A 46 5.57 -7.37 -4.53
CA ILE A 46 4.41 -8.04 -5.14
C ILE A 46 4.79 -8.61 -6.49
N SER A 47 4.23 -9.77 -6.79
CA SER A 47 4.34 -10.44 -8.08
C SER A 47 2.99 -11.01 -8.48
N ASP A 48 2.91 -11.53 -9.70
CA ASP A 48 1.72 -12.24 -10.16
C ASP A 48 1.36 -13.39 -9.22
N GLU A 49 0.07 -13.52 -8.94
CA GLU A 49 -0.54 -14.46 -7.99
C GLU A 49 -0.07 -14.35 -6.52
N SER A 50 0.73 -13.33 -6.18
CA SER A 50 1.16 -13.11 -4.80
C SER A 50 -0.03 -12.78 -3.89
N ARG A 51 -0.01 -13.36 -2.69
CA ARG A 51 -1.09 -13.20 -1.70
C ARG A 51 -0.63 -12.32 -0.55
N ARG A 52 -1.53 -11.44 -0.11
CA ARG A 52 -1.36 -10.68 1.12
C ARG A 52 -2.54 -10.87 2.06
N VAL A 53 -2.24 -10.90 3.35
CA VAL A 53 -3.26 -11.00 4.40
C VAL A 53 -3.24 -9.74 5.24
N LEU A 54 -4.39 -9.07 5.26
CA LEU A 54 -4.65 -7.86 6.00
C LEU A 54 -5.60 -8.16 7.16
N ARG A 55 -5.46 -7.42 8.25
CA ARG A 55 -6.44 -7.36 9.32
C ARG A 55 -7.08 -5.98 9.30
N VAL A 56 -8.39 -5.93 9.03
CA VAL A 56 -9.14 -4.66 8.90
C VAL A 56 -10.24 -4.57 9.96
N PRO A 57 -10.58 -3.35 10.42
CA PRO A 57 -11.74 -3.16 11.29
C PRO A 57 -13.05 -3.37 10.52
N ALA A 58 -14.01 -4.03 11.17
CA ALA A 58 -15.38 -4.20 10.71
C ALA A 58 -16.30 -3.96 11.91
N GLY A 59 -16.56 -2.69 12.21
CA GLY A 59 -17.23 -2.27 13.44
C GLY A 59 -16.39 -2.65 14.68
N PRO A 60 -16.95 -3.33 15.70
CA PRO A 60 -16.22 -3.72 16.90
C PRO A 60 -15.27 -4.91 16.68
N LEU A 61 -15.38 -5.61 15.55
CA LEU A 61 -14.57 -6.78 15.23
C LEU A 61 -13.43 -6.43 14.28
N ARG A 62 -12.42 -7.31 14.23
CA ARG A 62 -11.38 -7.29 13.20
C ARG A 62 -11.47 -8.54 12.36
N ILE A 63 -11.56 -8.38 11.05
CA ILE A 63 -11.70 -9.48 10.10
C ILE A 63 -10.41 -9.66 9.29
N LYS A 64 -10.16 -10.90 8.88
CA LYS A 64 -9.09 -11.25 7.95
C LYS A 64 -9.54 -10.92 6.52
N TRP A 65 -8.75 -10.15 5.80
CA TRP A 65 -8.92 -9.85 4.39
C TRP A 65 -7.72 -10.42 3.63
N VAL A 66 -7.98 -11.41 2.79
CA VAL A 66 -6.99 -12.03 1.89
C VAL A 66 -7.14 -11.42 0.50
N ALA A 67 -6.08 -10.78 0.01
CA ALA A 67 -6.00 -10.21 -1.32
C ALA A 67 -4.99 -10.98 -2.18
N ARG A 68 -5.27 -11.06 -3.48
CA ARG A 68 -4.42 -11.65 -4.51
C ARG A 68 -4.08 -10.58 -5.55
N HIS A 69 -2.80 -10.42 -5.84
CA HIS A 69 -2.32 -9.52 -6.87
C HIS A 69 -2.24 -10.28 -8.20
N HIS A 70 -2.74 -9.70 -9.29
CA HIS A 70 -2.70 -10.31 -10.61
C HIS A 70 -2.82 -9.27 -11.73
N SER A 71 -2.83 -9.74 -12.99
CA SER A 71 -3.05 -8.89 -14.18
C SER A 71 -2.04 -7.74 -14.31
N PHE A 72 -0.78 -8.06 -14.04
CA PHE A 72 0.34 -7.14 -14.16
C PHE A 72 0.60 -6.77 -15.63
N ILE A 73 0.80 -5.49 -15.87
CA ILE A 73 1.39 -4.96 -17.10
C ILE A 73 2.53 -4.06 -16.64
N GLU A 74 3.77 -4.49 -16.90
CA GLU A 74 4.96 -3.84 -16.38
C GLU A 74 4.97 -2.34 -16.70
N GLY A 75 5.20 -1.51 -15.67
CA GLY A 75 5.20 -0.05 -15.79
C GLY A 75 3.83 0.60 -16.02
N ARG A 76 2.73 -0.18 -16.02
CA ARG A 76 1.40 0.27 -16.46
C ARG A 76 0.25 -0.12 -15.54
N GLN A 77 0.25 -1.32 -14.98
CA GLN A 77 -0.91 -1.81 -14.23
C GLN A 77 -0.59 -2.98 -13.29
N PHE A 78 -1.35 -3.07 -12.20
CA PHE A 78 -1.65 -4.35 -11.53
C PHE A 78 -3.05 -4.29 -10.89
N CYS A 79 -3.59 -5.44 -10.50
CA CYS A 79 -4.88 -5.56 -9.85
C CYS A 79 -4.77 -6.31 -8.53
N ASP A 80 -5.53 -5.86 -7.53
CA ASP A 80 -5.71 -6.54 -6.24
C ASP A 80 -7.15 -7.00 -6.11
N GLU A 81 -7.35 -8.31 -6.09
CA GLU A 81 -8.66 -8.94 -5.92
C GLU A 81 -8.79 -9.56 -4.53
N GLN A 82 -9.94 -9.33 -3.88
CA GLN A 82 -10.26 -10.02 -2.63
C GLN A 82 -10.62 -11.49 -2.90
N ILE A 83 -9.89 -12.38 -2.24
CA ILE A 83 -10.20 -13.82 -2.18
C ILE A 83 -11.14 -14.13 -1.00
N ALA A 84 -10.92 -13.49 0.14
CA ALA A 84 -11.78 -13.60 1.32
C ALA A 84 -11.74 -12.27 2.10
N GLY A 85 -12.87 -11.80 2.61
CA GLY A 85 -12.91 -10.52 3.32
C GLY A 85 -14.33 -9.94 3.47
N PRO A 86 -14.44 -8.64 3.80
CA PRO A 86 -15.73 -8.00 4.10
C PRO A 86 -16.67 -7.85 2.90
N PHE A 87 -16.13 -7.91 1.68
CA PHE A 87 -16.92 -7.69 0.47
C PHE A 87 -17.40 -9.01 -0.12
N LYS A 88 -18.48 -8.98 -0.91
CA LYS A 88 -18.81 -10.10 -1.79
C LYS A 88 -17.86 -10.13 -2.99
N LYS A 89 -17.50 -8.95 -3.50
CA LYS A 89 -16.46 -8.75 -4.51
C LYS A 89 -15.72 -7.46 -4.20
N TRP A 90 -14.40 -7.49 -4.36
CA TRP A 90 -13.55 -6.30 -4.37
C TRP A 90 -12.45 -6.53 -5.38
N LEU A 91 -12.41 -5.68 -6.39
CA LEU A 91 -11.36 -5.64 -7.41
C LEU A 91 -10.86 -4.21 -7.47
N HIS A 92 -9.60 -4.01 -7.12
CA HIS A 92 -8.93 -2.73 -7.19
C HIS A 92 -7.89 -2.78 -8.31
N THR A 93 -8.10 -2.01 -9.36
CA THR A 93 -7.15 -1.82 -10.46
C THR A 93 -6.33 -0.55 -10.25
N HIS A 94 -5.01 -0.71 -10.24
CA HIS A 94 -4.05 0.39 -10.22
C HIS A 94 -3.54 0.63 -11.65
N ARG A 95 -3.67 1.84 -12.19
CA ARG A 95 -3.11 2.19 -13.49
C ARG A 95 -2.11 3.34 -13.38
N PHE A 96 -1.02 3.19 -14.13
CA PHE A 96 0.11 4.10 -14.25
C PHE A 96 0.18 4.59 -15.68
N ILE A 97 -0.46 5.72 -15.95
CA ILE A 97 -0.69 6.20 -17.31
C ILE A 97 0.39 7.26 -17.62
N PRO A 98 1.18 7.09 -18.69
CA PRO A 98 2.21 8.06 -19.05
C PRO A 98 1.57 9.35 -19.60
N THR A 99 2.20 10.49 -19.37
CA THR A 99 1.86 11.76 -20.02
C THR A 99 3.03 12.26 -20.87
N ALA A 100 2.76 13.19 -21.79
CA ALA A 100 3.75 13.66 -22.77
C ALA A 100 4.93 14.44 -22.14
N ASP A 101 4.74 14.98 -20.94
CA ASP A 101 5.66 15.85 -20.20
C ASP A 101 6.55 15.09 -19.21
N GLY A 102 6.61 13.76 -19.31
CA GLY A 102 7.41 12.90 -18.41
C GLY A 102 6.80 12.67 -17.03
N GLN A 103 5.61 13.25 -16.77
CA GLN A 103 4.80 12.92 -15.61
C GLN A 103 3.98 11.64 -15.85
N SER A 104 3.11 11.31 -14.89
CA SER A 104 2.17 10.22 -15.03
C SER A 104 0.86 10.52 -14.29
N ILE A 105 -0.19 9.79 -14.65
CA ILE A 105 -1.45 9.77 -13.92
C ILE A 105 -1.51 8.45 -13.14
N LEU A 106 -1.65 8.57 -11.82
CA LEU A 106 -2.10 7.47 -10.97
C LEU A 106 -3.62 7.42 -11.03
N GLU A 107 -4.16 6.31 -11.50
CA GLU A 107 -5.58 6.00 -11.41
C GLU A 107 -5.79 4.77 -10.53
N ASP A 108 -6.65 4.93 -9.52
CA ASP A 108 -7.21 3.83 -8.76
C ASP A 108 -8.68 3.64 -9.13
N SER A 109 -9.04 2.45 -9.58
CA SER A 109 -10.42 2.06 -9.89
C SER A 109 -10.84 0.86 -9.05
N ILE A 110 -11.96 0.97 -8.35
CA ILE A 110 -12.43 -0.02 -7.38
C ILE A 110 -13.83 -0.46 -7.77
N ASP A 111 -13.93 -1.72 -8.14
CA ASP A 111 -15.18 -2.42 -8.38
C ASP A 111 -15.52 -3.25 -7.14
N TYR A 112 -16.64 -2.96 -6.49
CA TYR A 112 -17.00 -3.66 -5.25
C TYR A 112 -18.48 -4.05 -5.19
N GLU A 113 -18.76 -5.10 -4.42
CA GLU A 113 -20.11 -5.55 -4.10
C GLU A 113 -20.20 -5.91 -2.61
N LEU A 114 -21.25 -5.45 -1.92
CA LEU A 114 -21.45 -5.71 -0.50
C LEU A 114 -22.22 -7.02 -0.26
N PRO A 115 -21.98 -7.71 0.87
CA PRO A 115 -22.64 -8.97 1.19
C PRO A 115 -24.10 -8.85 1.66
N PHE A 116 -24.69 -7.63 1.68
CA PHE A 116 -26.02 -7.36 2.27
C PHE A 116 -27.20 -7.47 1.27
N SER A 117 -28.41 -7.65 1.83
CA SER A 117 -29.70 -7.54 1.13
C SER A 117 -29.94 -6.13 0.56
N ALA A 118 -30.90 -5.97 -0.36
CA ALA A 118 -31.08 -4.75 -1.17
C ALA A 118 -31.15 -3.43 -0.35
N VAL A 119 -31.81 -3.43 0.81
CA VAL A 119 -31.92 -2.23 1.67
C VAL A 119 -30.61 -1.95 2.43
N GLY A 120 -29.95 -2.99 2.97
CA GLY A 120 -28.64 -2.85 3.61
C GLY A 120 -27.52 -2.46 2.63
N ARG A 121 -27.71 -2.78 1.35
CA ARG A 121 -26.78 -2.43 0.27
C ARG A 121 -26.68 -0.93 0.04
N LEU A 122 -27.78 -0.18 0.01
CA LEU A 122 -27.75 1.27 -0.24
C LEU A 122 -27.02 2.06 0.87
N LEU A 123 -27.33 1.77 2.13
CA LEU A 123 -26.67 2.41 3.27
C LEU A 123 -25.18 2.03 3.35
N GLY A 124 -24.88 0.75 3.08
CA GLY A 124 -23.51 0.27 3.00
C GLY A 124 -22.72 0.92 1.87
N GLU A 125 -23.29 1.03 0.67
CA GLU A 125 -22.63 1.59 -0.52
C GLU A 125 -22.27 3.06 -0.30
N SER A 126 -23.17 3.86 0.28
CA SER A 126 -22.87 5.26 0.63
C SER A 126 -21.71 5.38 1.63
N SER A 127 -21.61 4.44 2.57
CA SER A 127 -20.57 4.44 3.60
C SER A 127 -19.22 4.03 3.04
N ILE A 128 -19.18 3.00 2.19
CA ILE A 128 -17.95 2.59 1.49
C ILE A 128 -17.48 3.66 0.53
N ARG A 129 -18.39 4.31 -0.21
CA ARG A 129 -18.06 5.45 -1.06
C ARG A 129 -17.37 6.56 -0.26
N ARG A 130 -17.93 6.97 0.88
CA ARG A 130 -17.31 7.98 1.77
C ARG A 130 -15.95 7.55 2.31
N ILE A 131 -15.77 6.27 2.62
CA ILE A 131 -14.47 5.73 3.03
C ILE A 131 -13.47 5.89 1.88
N ASN A 132 -13.84 5.48 0.66
CA ASN A 132 -12.96 5.58 -0.51
C ASN A 132 -12.63 7.05 -0.86
N GLU A 133 -13.63 7.95 -0.80
CA GLU A 133 -13.47 9.40 -0.98
C GLU A 133 -12.51 10.03 0.04
N ARG A 134 -12.24 9.37 1.17
CA ARG A 134 -11.26 9.83 2.15
C ARG A 134 -9.91 9.13 2.02
N VAL A 135 -9.91 7.83 1.75
CA VAL A 135 -8.71 6.99 1.71
C VAL A 135 -7.88 7.28 0.46
N PHE A 136 -8.49 7.36 -0.72
CA PHE A 136 -7.76 7.47 -1.98
C PHE A 136 -7.09 8.82 -2.19
N PRO A 137 -7.72 9.97 -1.86
CA PRO A 137 -7.00 11.24 -1.86
C PRO A 137 -5.78 11.24 -0.95
N TRP A 138 -5.89 10.66 0.25
CA TRP A 138 -4.75 10.57 1.17
C TRP A 138 -3.63 9.67 0.62
N ARG A 139 -3.99 8.52 0.02
CA ARG A 139 -3.03 7.61 -0.62
C ARG A 139 -2.27 8.31 -1.73
N HIS A 140 -2.98 8.99 -2.63
CA HIS A 140 -2.37 9.72 -3.74
C HIS A 140 -1.47 10.87 -3.24
N GLN A 141 -1.92 11.63 -2.24
CA GLN A 141 -1.10 12.68 -1.61
C GLN A 141 0.17 12.10 -0.98
N ARG A 142 0.06 10.96 -0.29
CA ARG A 142 1.20 10.26 0.30
C ARG A 142 2.19 9.80 -0.76
N THR A 143 1.73 9.16 -1.82
CA THR A 143 2.56 8.73 -2.96
C THR A 143 3.30 9.92 -3.57
N GLN A 144 2.58 11.00 -3.87
CA GLN A 144 3.16 12.20 -4.45
C GLN A 144 4.22 12.82 -3.53
N HIS A 145 3.96 12.86 -2.23
CA HIS A 145 4.91 13.40 -1.25
C HIS A 145 6.18 12.55 -1.15
N ASP A 146 6.03 11.23 -1.04
CA ASP A 146 7.17 10.32 -0.93
C ASP A 146 8.05 10.38 -2.18
N LEU A 147 7.45 10.32 -3.38
CA LEU A 147 8.19 10.42 -4.64
C LEU A 147 8.89 11.76 -4.81
N LYS A 148 8.26 12.89 -4.46
CA LYS A 148 8.90 14.20 -4.48
C LYS A 148 10.13 14.24 -3.57
N LEU A 149 10.05 13.63 -2.39
CA LEU A 149 11.19 13.57 -1.46
C LEU A 149 12.28 12.63 -1.96
N HIS A 150 11.94 11.47 -2.52
CA HIS A 150 12.91 10.55 -3.10
C HIS A 150 13.65 11.19 -4.28
N ALA A 151 12.94 11.92 -5.15
CA ALA A 151 13.50 12.62 -6.30
C ALA A 151 14.57 13.66 -5.91
N ARG A 152 14.44 14.31 -4.75
CA ARG A 152 15.45 15.25 -4.22
C ARG A 152 16.82 14.61 -3.95
N PHE A 153 16.87 13.28 -3.82
CA PHE A 153 18.08 12.51 -3.56
C PHE A 153 18.26 11.39 -4.59
N ALA A 154 17.72 11.57 -5.80
CA ALA A 154 17.83 10.57 -6.87
C ALA A 154 19.29 10.32 -7.29
N ASP A 155 20.12 11.37 -7.24
CA ASP A 155 21.55 11.35 -7.57
C ASP A 155 22.43 10.69 -6.50
N LYS A 156 21.88 10.37 -5.33
CA LYS A 156 22.62 9.75 -4.22
C LYS A 156 22.53 8.22 -4.28
N PRO A 157 23.59 7.51 -3.85
CA PRO A 157 23.56 6.06 -3.77
C PRO A 157 22.52 5.59 -2.73
N ARG A 158 21.91 4.44 -2.98
CA ARG A 158 21.04 3.79 -2.01
C ARG A 158 21.89 3.26 -0.86
N LEU A 159 21.45 3.54 0.36
CA LEU A 159 22.15 3.19 1.60
C LEU A 159 21.58 1.92 2.25
N ARG A 160 22.41 1.30 3.10
CA ARG A 160 22.00 0.30 4.08
C ARG A 160 21.83 1.00 5.43
N VAL A 161 20.64 0.96 6.02
CA VAL A 161 20.27 1.77 7.18
C VAL A 161 19.79 0.87 8.31
N ALA A 162 20.43 0.93 9.47
CA ALA A 162 19.96 0.25 10.68
C ALA A 162 19.16 1.22 11.57
N ILE A 163 17.99 0.81 12.05
CA ILE A 163 17.08 1.65 12.85
C ILE A 163 16.75 0.97 14.18
N THR A 164 17.08 1.62 15.30
CA THR A 164 16.52 1.29 16.62
C THR A 164 15.11 1.86 16.76
N GLY A 165 14.21 1.17 17.46
CA GLY A 165 12.83 1.66 17.65
C GLY A 165 11.99 1.62 16.37
N ALA A 166 12.37 0.77 15.41
CA ALA A 166 11.69 0.62 14.12
C ALA A 166 10.23 0.15 14.23
N SER A 167 9.81 -0.43 15.35
CA SER A 167 8.42 -0.80 15.62
C SER A 167 7.55 0.35 16.14
N GLY A 168 8.15 1.49 16.50
CA GLY A 168 7.43 2.66 17.02
C GLY A 168 6.71 3.45 15.93
N LEU A 169 5.89 4.43 16.33
CA LEU A 169 5.11 5.26 15.41
C LEU A 169 5.99 5.96 14.35
N ILE A 170 7.10 6.57 14.80
CA ILE A 170 8.04 7.27 13.93
C ILE A 170 8.93 6.27 13.17
N GLY A 171 9.50 5.30 13.89
CA GLY A 171 10.45 4.34 13.32
C GLY A 171 9.87 3.51 12.18
N SER A 172 8.63 3.04 12.33
CA SER A 172 7.95 2.25 11.29
C SER A 172 7.68 3.08 10.03
N ASN A 173 7.19 4.31 10.20
CA ASN A 173 6.96 5.24 9.09
C ASN A 173 8.26 5.57 8.35
N LEU A 174 9.34 5.84 9.08
CA LEU A 174 10.66 6.14 8.50
C LEU A 174 11.22 4.92 7.75
N MET A 175 11.14 3.74 8.36
CA MET A 175 11.56 2.48 7.74
C MET A 175 10.88 2.28 6.39
N HIS A 176 9.55 2.33 6.34
CA HIS A 176 8.81 2.14 5.10
C HIS A 176 9.11 3.23 4.06
N PHE A 177 9.31 4.49 4.49
CA PHE A 177 9.69 5.58 3.59
C PHE A 177 11.06 5.37 2.95
N LEU A 178 12.04 4.89 3.72
CA LEU A 178 13.38 4.59 3.21
C LEU A 178 13.35 3.37 2.30
N THR A 179 12.64 2.30 2.68
CA THR A 179 12.54 1.09 1.86
C THR A 179 11.87 1.38 0.51
N THR A 180 10.79 2.16 0.47
CA THR A 180 10.16 2.56 -0.81
C THR A 180 11.04 3.52 -1.63
N GLY A 181 11.98 4.22 -0.98
CA GLY A 181 13.05 4.97 -1.63
C GLY A 181 14.21 4.14 -2.16
N GLY A 182 14.14 2.81 -2.04
CA GLY A 182 15.14 1.85 -2.53
C GLY A 182 16.30 1.60 -1.57
N HIS A 183 16.23 2.06 -0.32
CA HIS A 183 17.22 1.74 0.71
C HIS A 183 17.03 0.31 1.24
N GLU A 184 18.12 -0.32 1.67
CA GLU A 184 18.03 -1.53 2.48
C GLU A 184 17.92 -1.15 3.95
N VAL A 185 16.76 -1.37 4.56
CA VAL A 185 16.53 -1.00 5.96
C VAL A 185 16.53 -2.25 6.85
N PHE A 186 17.29 -2.18 7.95
CA PHE A 186 17.40 -3.21 8.98
C PHE A 186 16.81 -2.69 10.29
N SER A 187 15.93 -3.48 10.90
CA SER A 187 15.36 -3.17 12.21
C SER A 187 16.20 -3.80 13.32
N LEU A 188 16.73 -2.97 14.23
CA LEU A 188 17.43 -3.44 15.41
C LEU A 188 16.40 -3.83 16.49
N VAL A 189 16.35 -5.11 16.83
CA VAL A 189 15.36 -5.69 17.75
C VAL A 189 16.03 -6.31 18.98
N ARG A 190 15.35 -6.25 20.13
CA ARG A 190 15.80 -6.88 21.39
C ARG A 190 15.23 -8.28 21.61
N ARG A 191 14.22 -8.67 20.83
CA ARG A 191 13.65 -10.02 20.81
C ARG A 191 14.39 -10.88 19.80
N GLN A 192 14.06 -12.17 19.75
CA GLN A 192 14.51 -13.05 18.67
C GLN A 192 14.14 -12.42 17.30
N PRO A 193 15.12 -12.20 16.41
CA PRO A 193 14.87 -11.69 15.06
C PRO A 193 14.00 -12.65 14.27
N ASN A 194 13.07 -12.12 13.49
CA ASN A 194 12.30 -12.90 12.54
C ASN A 194 13.16 -13.15 11.28
N PRO A 195 13.49 -14.41 10.94
CA PRO A 195 14.35 -14.72 9.79
C PRO A 195 13.73 -14.34 8.44
N ALA A 196 12.41 -14.15 8.38
CA ALA A 196 11.71 -13.69 7.17
C ALA A 196 11.77 -12.16 6.99
N LEU A 197 12.29 -11.41 7.98
CA LEU A 197 12.38 -9.95 7.96
C LEU A 197 13.85 -9.52 8.05
N ARG A 198 14.13 -8.28 7.64
CA ARG A 198 15.44 -7.64 7.82
C ARG A 198 15.64 -7.17 9.26
N GLU A 199 15.68 -8.12 10.20
CA GLU A 199 15.87 -7.85 11.63
C GLU A 199 17.26 -8.29 12.10
N VAL A 200 17.88 -7.48 12.95
CA VAL A 200 19.18 -7.78 13.57
C VAL A 200 19.00 -7.70 15.08
N TYR A 201 19.44 -8.75 15.77
CA TYR A 201 19.44 -8.75 17.23
C TYR A 201 20.45 -7.72 17.75
N TRP A 202 20.01 -6.84 18.64
CA TRP A 202 20.86 -5.82 19.25
C TRP A 202 20.45 -5.59 20.70
N ASN A 203 21.37 -5.87 21.62
CA ASN A 203 21.23 -5.58 23.04
C ASN A 203 22.45 -4.74 23.49
N PRO A 204 22.32 -3.40 23.58
CA PRO A 204 23.43 -2.51 23.97
C PRO A 204 23.64 -2.42 25.49
N SER A 205 22.83 -3.15 26.28
CA SER A 205 22.92 -3.21 27.74
C SER A 205 23.86 -4.30 28.22
#